data_AF-A0AA96WDI2-F1
#
_entry.id   AF-A0AA96WDI2-F1
#
_cell.length_a   1.000
_cell.length_b   1.000
_cell.length_c   1.000
_cell.angle_alpha   90.00
_cell.angle_beta   90.00
_cell.angle_gamma   90.00
#
_symmetry.space_group_name_H-M   'P 1'
#
loop_
_entity.id
_entity.type
_entity.pdbx_description
1 polymer ?
#
loop_
_entity_poly.entity_id
_entity_poly.type
_entity_poly.pdbx_seq_one_letter_code
_entity_poly.pdbx_strand_id
1 'polypeptide(L)' 'MIFLTTNGYILLSGSTCLWLANKATLTPEQTRIFDTCNATWNKGTEAIFRLLDSKLLELFKTKE' A
#
# COMPACT_ATOMS: atom_id res chain seq x y z
N MET A 1 -10.00 13.48 6.74
CA MET A 1 -8.91 13.84 5.80
C MET A 1 -7.78 12.83 5.84
N ILE A 2 -7.07 12.66 6.96
CA ILE A 2 -5.87 11.80 7.08
C ILE A 2 -6.08 10.40 6.50
N PHE A 3 -7.19 9.72 6.82
CA PHE A 3 -7.48 8.39 6.28
C PHE A 3 -7.49 8.37 4.74
N LEU A 4 -8.19 9.31 4.09
CA LEU A 4 -8.25 9.38 2.62
C LEU A 4 -6.89 9.73 2.03
N THR A 5 -6.16 10.66 2.65
CA THR A 5 -4.84 11.07 2.16
C THR A 5 -3.82 9.93 2.25
N THR A 6 -3.82 9.19 3.37
CA THR A 6 -2.95 8.02 3.56
C THR A 6 -3.26 6.91 2.55
N ASN A 7 -4.54 6.58 2.35
CA ASN A 7 -4.94 5.60 1.34
C ASN A 7 -4.58 6.06 -0.08
N GLY A 8 -4.72 7.35 -0.37
CA GLY A 8 -4.27 7.95 -1.63
C GLY A 8 -2.78 7.75 -1.89
N TYR A 9 -1.94 8.04 -0.89
CA TYR A 9 -0.49 7.82 -1.00
C TYR A 9 -0.12 6.33 -1.15
N ILE A 10 -0.82 5.43 -0.46
CA ILE A 10 -0.61 3.98 -0.62
C ILE A 10 -0.91 3.58 -2.06
N LEU A 11 -2.09 3.91 -2.59
CA LEU A 11 -2.48 3.57 -3.97
C LEU A 11 -1.54 4.18 -5.03
N LEU A 12 -1.12 5.44 -4.83
CA LEU A 12 -0.15 6.10 -5.71
C LEU A 12 1.22 5.41 -5.67
N SER A 13 1.66 4.96 -4.48
CA SER A 13 2.93 4.24 -4.34
C SER A 13 2.91 2.91 -5.09
N GLY A 14 1.84 2.11 -4.96
CA GLY A 14 1.68 0.87 -5.74
C GLY A 14 1.59 1.12 -7.24
N SER A 15 0.87 2.15 -7.67
CA SER A 15 0.77 2.54 -9.09
C SER A 15 2.13 2.95 -9.66
N THR A 16 2.93 3.68 -8.88
CA THR A 16 4.30 4.09 -9.27
C THR A 16 5.21 2.87 -9.40
N CYS A 17 5.10 1.90 -8.49
CA CYS A 17 5.83 0.64 -8.59
C CYS A 17 5.47 -0.12 -9.87
N LEU A 18 4.18 -0.27 -10.18
CA LEU A 18 3.72 -0.94 -11.40
C LEU A 18 4.22 -0.24 -12.67
N TRP A 19 4.17 1.08 -12.68
CA TRP A 19 4.68 1.87 -13.80
C TRP A 19 6.18 1.71 -14.01
N LEU A 20 6.97 1.72 -12.93
CA LEU A 20 8.42 1.50 -12.99
C LEU A 20 8.77 0.05 -13.36
N ALA A 21 8.04 -0.94 -12.85
CA ALA A 21 8.25 -2.35 -13.17
C ALA A 21 8.04 -2.66 -14.66
N ASN A 22 7.27 -1.83 -15.37
CA ASN A 22 7.06 -1.95 -16.81
C ASN A 22 8.22 -1.38 -17.67
N LYS A 23 9.23 -0.75 -17.06
CA LYS A 23 10.42 -0.27 -17.77
C LYS A 23 11.44 -1.40 -17.92
N ALA A 24 12.07 -1.50 -19.09
CA ALA A 24 13.09 -2.52 -19.36
C ALA A 24 14.36 -2.37 -18.48
N THR A 25 14.71 -1.14 -18.08
CA THR A 25 15.83 -0.86 -17.17
C THR A 25 15.53 0.41 -16.41
N LEU A 26 15.80 0.41 -15.10
CA LEU A 26 15.62 1.57 -14.22
C LEU A 26 16.94 2.32 -14.06
N THR A 27 16.88 3.64 -14.05
CA THR A 27 18.02 4.46 -13.61
C THR A 27 18.20 4.32 -12.09
N PRO A 28 19.38 4.62 -11.52
CA PRO A 28 19.60 4.53 -10.07
C PRO A 28 18.57 5.32 -9.23
N GLU A 29 18.18 6.51 -9.71
CA GLU A 29 17.14 7.31 -9.03
C GLU A 29 15.75 6.69 -9.14
N GLN A 30 15.43 6.08 -10.28
CA GLN A 30 14.17 5.34 -10.44
C GLN A 30 14.13 4.10 -9.55
N THR A 31 15.25 3.40 -9.38
CA THR A 31 15.36 2.28 -8.45
C THR A 31 15.12 2.74 -7.02
N ARG A 32 15.71 3.87 -6.61
CA ARG A 32 15.48 4.43 -5.26
C ARG A 32 14.01 4.82 -5.03
N ILE A 33 13.37 5.42 -6.04
CA ILE A 33 11.93 5.74 -6.00
C ILE A 33 11.12 4.44 -5.90
N PHE A 34 11.44 3.44 -6.71
CA PHE A 34 10.79 2.13 -6.68
C PHE A 34 10.87 1.49 -5.29
N ASP A 35 12.05 1.44 -4.68
CA ASP A 35 12.22 0.85 -3.35
C ASP A 35 11.40 1.58 -2.28
N THR A 36 11.37 2.92 -2.35
CA THR A 36 10.59 3.76 -1.43
C THR A 36 9.09 3.53 -1.60
N CYS A 37 8.60 3.54 -2.85
CA CYS A 37 7.21 3.28 -3.18
C CYS A 37 6.81 1.85 -2.82
N ASN A 38 7.68 0.86 -3.04
CA ASN A 38 7.42 -0.54 -2.74
C ASN A 38 7.34 -0.78 -1.23
N ALA A 39 8.24 -0.19 -0.44
CA ALA A 39 8.18 -0.23 1.02
C ALA A 39 6.89 0.43 1.56
N THR A 40 6.47 1.55 0.96
CA THR A 40 5.24 2.26 1.33
C THR A 40 4.00 1.43 1.00
N TRP A 41 3.96 0.86 -0.20
CA TRP A 41 2.89 -0.03 -0.65
C TRP A 41 2.74 -1.22 0.29
N ASN A 42 3.81 -1.97 0.53
CA ASN A 42 3.77 -3.19 1.36
C ASN A 42 3.29 -2.90 2.80
N LYS A 43 3.85 -1.87 3.44
CA LYS A 43 3.42 -1.45 4.78
C LYS A 43 1.97 -0.96 4.79
N GLY A 44 1.57 -0.22 3.76
CA GLY A 44 0.23 0.30 3.62
C GLY A 44 -0.81 -0.80 3.46
N THR A 45 -0.56 -1.75 2.55
CA THR A 45 -1.45 -2.90 2.32
C THR A 45 -1.54 -3.78 3.56
N GLU A 46 -0.42 -4.02 4.25
CA GLU A 46 -0.42 -4.80 5.49
C GLU A 46 -1.30 -4.13 6.57
N ALA A 47 -1.18 -2.81 6.74
CA ALA A 47 -2.02 -2.07 7.69
C ALA A 47 -3.51 -2.13 7.30
N ILE A 48 -3.84 -2.02 6.02
CA ILE A 48 -5.21 -2.14 5.52
C ILE A 48 -5.77 -3.55 5.81
N PHE A 49 -5.02 -4.61 5.49
CA PHE A 49 -5.47 -5.98 5.76
C PHE A 49 -5.64 -6.28 7.25
N ARG A 50 -4.73 -5.79 8.11
CA ARG A 50 -4.87 -5.90 9.57
C ARG A 50 -6.13 -5.17 10.09
N LEU A 51 -6.46 -4.01 9.53
CA LEU A 51 -7.70 -3.29 9.87
C LEU A 51 -8.95 -4.05 9.40
N LEU A 52 -8.91 -4.67 8.23
CA LEU A 52 -10.01 -5.48 7.72
C LEU A 52 -10.21 -6.72 8.59
N ASP A 53 -9.13 -7.41 8.96
CA ASP A 53 -9.16 -8.59 9.83
C ASP A 53 -9.73 -8.26 11.21
N SER A 54 -9.28 -7.17 11.84
CA SER A 54 -9.80 -6.75 13.14
C SER A 54 -11.29 -6.40 13.09
N LYS A 55 -11.74 -5.72 12.03
CA LYS A 55 -13.16 -5.39 11.82
C LYS A 55 -14.00 -6.62 11.51
N LEU A 56 -13.46 -7.58 10.76
CA LEU A 56 -14.11 -8.86 10.52
C LEU A 56 -14.32 -9.62 11.83
N LEU A 57 -13.30 -9.70 12.69
CA LEU A 57 -13.39 -10.33 14.00
C LEU A 57 -14.40 -9.63 14.93
N GLU A 58 -14.47 -8.30 14.92
CA GLU A 58 -15.51 -7.54 15.64
C GLU A 58 -16.93 -7.90 15.15
N LEU A 59 -17.12 -7.99 13.83
CA LEU A 59 -18.41 -8.34 13.22
C LEU A 59 -18.88 -9.75 13.60
N PHE A 60 -17.96 -10.72 13.70
CA PHE A 60 -18.29 -12.07 14.14
C PHE A 60 -18.66 -12.12 15.64
N LYS A 61 -17.93 -11.40 16.49
CA LYS A 61 -18.23 -11.33 17.94
C LYS A 61 -19.57 -10.67 18.27
N THR A 62 -20.07 -9.78 17.41
CA THR A 62 -21.35 -9.09 17.62
C THR A 62 -22.55 -9.91 17.13
N LYS A 63 -22.29 -11.05 16.46
CA LYS A 63 -23.33 -11.94 15.90
C LYS A 63 -23.57 -13.21 16.74
N GLU A 64 -22.79 -13.43 17.79
CA GLU A 64 -23.10 -14.39 18.88
C GLU A 64 -23.88 -13.70 20.00
#